data_AF-A0A4C1UDG2-F1
#
_entry.id   AF-A0A4C1UDG2-F1
#
_cell.length_a   1.000
_cell.length_b   1.000
_cell.length_c   1.000
_cell.angle_alpha   90.00
_cell.angle_beta   90.00
_cell.angle_gamma   90.00
#
_symmetry.space_group_name_H-M   'P 1'
#
loop_
_entity.id
_entity.type
_entity.pdbx_description
1 polymer ?
#
loop_
_entity_poly.entity_id
_entity_poly.type
_entity_poly.pdbx_seq_one_letter_code
_entity_poly.pdbx_strand_id
1 'polypeptide(L)'
;MLKTKTSTSGVIINTCGWVKGPGYKVLTHAAQAFEVDVILVLDNERLYNELKRDMPKFVKVVYLPKSGGVVERTVSQRAEGRDARIREYFYGKRTPYYPHSFDVKFTDLKIYKVGAPSLPDSCMPLGMRAEDALTKLVQVWPSPALAHRLLAVSFAAGPEDDVLHSNVAGFVCVTAVDMDRQTLTILSPQPRPLPNTVLLLSELQYMDNH
;
A
#
# COMPACT_ATOMS: atom_id res chain seq x y z
N MET A 1 -0.85 -34.06 7.45
CA MET A 1 -1.36 -32.67 7.57
C MET A 1 -2.63 -32.56 6.74
N LEU A 2 -3.77 -32.25 7.34
CA LEU A 2 -4.98 -31.95 6.58
C LEU A 2 -4.76 -30.62 5.83
N LYS A 3 -4.64 -30.69 4.50
CA LYS A 3 -4.69 -29.48 3.66
C LYS A 3 -6.06 -28.85 3.85
N THR A 4 -6.09 -27.63 4.37
CA THR A 4 -7.32 -26.84 4.48
C THR A 4 -7.90 -26.62 3.07
N LYS A 5 -9.22 -26.48 2.95
CA LYS A 5 -9.86 -26.23 1.63
C LYS A 5 -9.24 -25.01 0.91
N THR A 6 -8.75 -24.03 1.66
CA THR A 6 -8.04 -22.85 1.11
C THR A 6 -6.71 -23.24 0.46
N SER A 7 -5.94 -24.16 1.07
CA SER A 7 -4.65 -24.61 0.53
C SER A 7 -4.80 -25.34 -0.81
N THR A 8 -5.94 -25.99 -1.07
CA THR A 8 -6.18 -26.69 -2.33
C THR A 8 -6.63 -25.77 -3.48
N SER A 9 -7.11 -24.56 -3.19
CA SER A 9 -7.65 -23.64 -4.20
C SER A 9 -6.57 -22.87 -4.97
N GLY A 10 -5.35 -22.79 -4.44
CA GLY A 10 -4.28 -21.98 -5.00
C GLY A 10 -4.53 -20.47 -4.81
N VAL A 11 -3.75 -19.66 -5.53
CA VAL A 11 -3.81 -18.19 -5.49
C VAL A 11 -3.80 -17.59 -6.89
N ILE A 12 -4.48 -16.46 -7.08
CA ILE A 12 -4.41 -15.64 -8.30
C ILE A 12 -3.80 -14.30 -7.91
N ILE A 13 -2.67 -13.96 -8.53
CA ILE A 13 -1.87 -12.78 -8.19
C ILE A 13 -1.99 -11.78 -9.33
N ASN A 14 -2.53 -10.61 -9.03
CA ASN A 14 -2.61 -9.49 -9.97
C ASN A 14 -1.44 -8.53 -9.74
N THR A 15 -0.63 -8.29 -10.78
CA THR A 15 0.55 -7.41 -10.71
C THR A 15 0.24 -5.98 -11.20
N CYS A 16 1.17 -5.04 -10.99
CA CYS A 16 1.09 -3.72 -11.60
C CYS A 16 1.53 -3.76 -13.09
N GLY A 17 1.23 -2.70 -13.84
CA GLY A 17 1.56 -2.59 -15.27
C GLY A 17 3.00 -2.16 -15.58
N TRP A 18 3.90 -2.12 -14.59
CA TRP A 18 5.28 -1.68 -14.80
C TRP A 18 6.17 -2.87 -15.21
N VAL A 19 6.36 -3.04 -16.52
CA VAL A 19 6.96 -4.26 -17.09
C VAL A 19 8.40 -4.11 -17.58
N LYS A 20 8.99 -2.91 -17.50
CA LYS A 20 10.33 -2.61 -18.07
C LYS A 20 11.34 -2.31 -16.96
N GLY A 21 12.61 -2.69 -17.19
CA GLY A 21 13.72 -2.33 -16.32
C GLY A 21 13.52 -2.83 -14.88
N PRO A 22 13.52 -1.96 -13.86
CA PRO A 22 13.24 -2.37 -12.48
C PRO A 22 11.88 -3.06 -12.32
N GLY A 23 10.85 -2.66 -13.07
CA GLY A 23 9.54 -3.30 -13.03
C GLY A 23 9.58 -4.78 -13.44
N TYR A 24 10.40 -5.13 -14.43
CA TYR A 24 10.62 -6.54 -14.79
C TYR A 24 11.23 -7.34 -13.64
N LYS A 25 12.22 -6.75 -12.93
CA LYS A 25 12.83 -7.39 -11.74
C LYS A 25 11.81 -7.61 -10.62
N VAL A 26 10.86 -6.69 -10.44
CA VAL A 26 9.77 -6.85 -9.47
C VAL A 26 8.84 -8.01 -9.87
N LEU A 27 8.53 -8.17 -11.16
CA LEU A 27 7.71 -9.28 -11.66
C LEU A 27 8.39 -10.63 -11.45
N THR A 28 9.68 -10.75 -11.78
CA THR A 28 10.43 -12.00 -11.58
C THR A 28 10.62 -12.32 -10.10
N HIS A 29 10.87 -11.30 -9.27
CA HIS A 29 10.93 -11.46 -7.82
C HIS A 29 9.59 -11.92 -7.24
N ALA A 30 8.46 -11.34 -7.68
CA ALA A 30 7.13 -11.78 -7.25
C ALA A 30 6.84 -13.23 -7.67
N ALA A 31 7.17 -13.60 -8.90
CA ALA A 31 7.02 -14.99 -9.38
C ALA A 31 7.79 -15.99 -8.50
N GLN A 32 9.00 -15.62 -8.08
CA GLN A 32 9.82 -16.43 -7.18
C GLN A 32 9.25 -16.46 -5.75
N ALA A 33 8.92 -15.30 -5.18
CA ALA A 33 8.45 -15.18 -3.79
C ALA A 33 7.12 -15.91 -3.54
N PHE A 34 6.26 -15.96 -4.56
CA PHE A 34 4.98 -16.68 -4.51
C PHE A 34 5.05 -18.10 -5.08
N GLU A 35 6.23 -18.56 -5.52
CA GLU A 35 6.45 -19.90 -6.07
C GLU A 35 5.43 -20.27 -7.16
N VAL A 36 5.24 -19.39 -8.14
CA VAL A 36 4.14 -19.51 -9.11
C VAL A 36 4.35 -20.67 -10.09
N ASP A 37 3.30 -21.44 -10.35
CA ASP A 37 3.32 -22.52 -11.35
C ASP A 37 3.01 -22.02 -12.77
N VAL A 38 2.20 -20.96 -12.89
CA VAL A 38 1.66 -20.46 -14.17
C VAL A 38 1.74 -18.94 -14.21
N ILE A 39 2.24 -18.40 -15.31
CA ILE A 39 2.28 -16.96 -15.59
C ILE A 39 1.46 -16.67 -16.84
N LEU A 40 0.48 -15.78 -16.72
CA LEU A 40 -0.37 -15.34 -17.82
C LEU A 40 0.07 -13.95 -18.28
N VAL A 41 0.56 -13.85 -19.51
CA VAL A 41 1.00 -12.59 -20.12
C VAL A 41 -0.06 -12.08 -21.08
N LEU A 42 -0.65 -10.92 -20.74
CA LEU A 42 -1.71 -10.29 -21.53
C LEU A 42 -1.12 -9.30 -22.55
N ASP A 43 -1.35 -9.54 -23.84
CA ASP A 43 -1.11 -8.59 -24.95
C ASP A 43 0.29 -7.93 -24.95
N ASN A 44 1.33 -8.69 -24.58
CA ASN A 44 2.71 -8.23 -24.60
C ASN A 44 3.69 -9.35 -24.98
N GLU A 45 3.96 -9.50 -26.29
CA GLU A 45 4.83 -10.56 -26.81
C GLU A 45 6.27 -10.45 -26.33
N ARG A 46 6.78 -9.21 -26.19
CA ARG A 46 8.14 -8.98 -25.69
C ARG A 46 8.30 -9.51 -24.27
N LEU A 47 7.39 -9.15 -23.37
CA LEU A 47 7.38 -9.62 -21.99
C LEU A 47 7.22 -11.14 -21.91
N TYR A 48 6.35 -11.71 -22.75
CA TYR A 48 6.16 -13.16 -22.84
C TYR A 48 7.47 -13.88 -23.20
N ASN A 49 8.19 -13.39 -24.21
CA ASN A 49 9.46 -13.99 -24.63
C ASN A 49 10.57 -13.82 -23.58
N GLU A 50 10.63 -12.66 -22.90
CA GLU A 50 11.56 -12.42 -21.80
C GLU A 50 11.29 -13.38 -20.63
N LEU A 51 10.04 -13.50 -20.17
CA LEU A 51 9.66 -14.42 -19.08
C LEU A 51 9.83 -15.88 -19.46
N LYS A 52 9.51 -16.26 -20.70
CA LYS A 52 9.69 -17.64 -21.18
C LYS A 52 11.17 -18.06 -21.21
N ARG A 53 12.08 -17.11 -21.46
CA ARG A 53 13.53 -17.33 -21.42
C ARG A 53 14.07 -17.41 -19.99
N ASP A 54 13.61 -16.51 -19.12
CA ASP A 54 14.22 -16.30 -17.80
C ASP A 54 13.57 -17.14 -16.68
N MET A 55 12.33 -17.62 -16.86
CA MET A 55 11.66 -18.46 -15.86
C MET A 55 12.13 -19.93 -15.92
N PRO A 56 12.12 -20.64 -14.77
CA PRO A 56 12.39 -22.07 -14.74
C PRO A 56 11.43 -22.86 -15.64
N LYS A 57 11.90 -23.98 -16.19
CA LYS A 57 11.12 -24.82 -17.13
C LYS A 57 9.80 -25.38 -16.56
N PHE A 58 9.68 -25.48 -15.24
CA PHE A 58 8.44 -25.94 -14.59
C PHE A 58 7.35 -24.86 -14.58
N VAL A 59 7.72 -23.57 -14.68
CA VAL A 59 6.79 -22.46 -14.71
C VAL A 59 6.19 -22.34 -16.10
N LYS A 60 4.87 -22.54 -16.20
CA LYS A 60 4.15 -22.45 -17.48
C LYS A 60 3.84 -20.99 -17.82
N VAL A 61 4.56 -20.44 -18.78
CA VAL A 61 4.30 -19.09 -19.30
C VAL A 61 3.34 -19.18 -20.48
N VAL A 62 2.19 -18.50 -20.39
CA VAL A 62 1.12 -18.51 -21.40
C VAL A 62 0.86 -17.10 -21.90
N TYR A 63 0.89 -16.92 -23.22
CA TYR A 63 0.47 -15.68 -23.87
C TYR A 63 -1.04 -15.69 -24.09
N LEU A 64 -1.71 -14.58 -23.78
CA LEU A 64 -3.14 -14.40 -23.97
C LEU A 64 -3.42 -13.05 -24.66
N PRO A 65 -4.29 -13.03 -25.68
CA PRO A 65 -4.73 -11.78 -26.28
C PRO A 65 -5.60 -10.98 -25.29
N LYS A 66 -5.53 -9.64 -25.33
CA LYS A 66 -6.50 -8.82 -24.61
C LYS A 66 -7.89 -8.98 -25.23
N SER A 67 -8.92 -8.87 -24.40
CA SER A 67 -10.30 -8.76 -24.92
C SER A 67 -10.47 -7.44 -25.67
N GLY A 68 -11.19 -7.48 -26.80
CA GLY A 68 -11.52 -6.28 -27.60
C GLY A 68 -12.37 -5.24 -26.85
N GLY A 69 -13.01 -5.62 -25.74
CA GLY A 69 -13.75 -4.70 -24.88
C GLY A 69 -12.89 -3.95 -23.85
N VAL A 70 -11.58 -4.21 -23.80
CA VAL A 70 -10.67 -3.49 -22.90
C VAL A 70 -10.39 -2.11 -23.46
N VAL A 71 -10.74 -1.09 -22.67
CA VAL A 71 -10.49 0.32 -22.99
C VAL A 71 -9.31 0.83 -22.18
N GLU A 72 -8.41 1.56 -22.83
CA GLU A 72 -7.32 2.23 -22.15
C GLU A 72 -7.84 3.30 -21.20
N ARG A 73 -7.32 3.30 -19.97
CA ARG A 73 -7.69 4.29 -18.96
C ARG A 73 -6.75 5.49 -19.04
N THR A 74 -7.30 6.69 -18.93
CA THR A 74 -6.51 7.90 -18.77
C THR A 74 -5.94 8.02 -17.35
N VAL A 75 -5.03 8.97 -17.14
CA VAL A 75 -4.50 9.28 -15.80
C VAL A 75 -5.62 9.78 -14.87
N SER A 76 -6.55 10.60 -15.38
CA SER A 76 -7.71 11.09 -14.62
C SER A 76 -8.61 9.95 -14.16
N GLN A 77 -8.98 9.05 -15.08
CA GLN A 77 -9.81 7.88 -14.75
C GLN A 77 -9.16 6.96 -13.71
N ARG A 78 -7.82 6.84 -13.72
CA ARG A 78 -7.08 6.11 -12.68
C ARG A 78 -7.10 6.85 -11.34
N ALA A 79 -7.03 8.18 -11.33
CA ALA A 79 -7.13 8.99 -10.12
C ALA A 79 -8.52 8.91 -9.51
N GLU A 80 -9.56 9.18 -10.30
CA GLU A 80 -10.97 9.03 -9.91
C GLU A 80 -11.26 7.60 -9.41
N GLY A 81 -10.70 6.59 -10.06
CA GLY A 81 -10.81 5.21 -9.63
C GLY A 81 -10.16 4.93 -8.28
N ARG A 82 -9.05 5.59 -7.92
CA ARG A 82 -8.45 5.48 -6.57
C ARG A 82 -9.33 6.16 -5.54
N ASP A 83 -9.81 7.36 -5.83
CA ASP A 83 -10.67 8.11 -4.91
C ASP A 83 -11.98 7.36 -4.62
N ALA A 84 -12.58 6.77 -5.67
CA ALA A 84 -13.76 5.92 -5.54
C ALA A 84 -13.50 4.68 -4.66
N ARG A 85 -12.29 4.10 -4.69
CA ARG A 85 -11.92 2.96 -3.85
C ARG A 85 -11.73 3.35 -2.39
N ILE A 86 -11.14 4.51 -2.13
CA ILE A 86 -11.00 5.05 -0.77
C ILE A 86 -12.39 5.35 -0.20
N ARG A 87 -13.27 5.99 -0.98
CA ARG A 87 -14.66 6.22 -0.58
C ARG A 87 -15.41 4.91 -0.31
N GLU A 88 -15.28 3.92 -1.19
CA GLU A 88 -15.89 2.59 -1.03
C GLU A 88 -15.41 1.88 0.24
N TYR A 89 -14.17 2.10 0.67
CA TYR A 89 -13.65 1.55 1.92
C TYR A 89 -14.39 2.10 3.16
N PHE A 90 -14.62 3.41 3.23
CA PHE A 90 -15.28 4.04 4.38
C PHE A 90 -16.82 3.95 4.33
N TYR A 91 -17.42 4.08 3.15
CA TYR A 91 -18.86 4.25 2.98
C TYR A 91 -19.55 3.04 2.34
N GLY A 92 -18.79 2.02 1.96
CA GLY A 92 -19.31 0.85 1.26
C GLY A 92 -19.71 1.16 -0.19
N LYS A 93 -20.28 0.15 -0.85
CA LYS A 93 -20.71 0.25 -2.28
C LYS A 93 -22.16 -0.11 -2.49
N ARG A 94 -22.49 -1.38 -2.25
CA ARG A 94 -23.88 -1.88 -2.34
C ARG A 94 -24.55 -1.81 -0.98
N THR A 95 -23.83 -2.29 0.03
CA THR A 95 -24.20 -2.13 1.44
C THR A 95 -23.50 -0.86 1.94
N PRO A 96 -24.25 0.15 2.40
CA PRO A 96 -23.65 1.35 2.96
C PRO A 96 -23.00 1.05 4.31
N TYR A 97 -21.87 1.69 4.56
CA TYR A 97 -21.22 1.75 5.87
C TYR A 97 -21.35 3.17 6.44
N TYR A 98 -21.28 3.27 7.76
CA TYR A 98 -21.43 4.53 8.49
C TYR A 98 -20.15 4.77 9.29
N PRO A 99 -19.13 5.41 8.70
CA PRO A 99 -17.86 5.66 9.38
C PRO A 99 -18.07 6.67 10.51
N HIS A 100 -17.13 6.68 11.45
CA HIS A 100 -17.14 7.54 12.62
C HIS A 100 -16.13 8.68 12.45
N SER A 101 -16.51 9.87 12.88
CA SER A 101 -15.63 11.03 12.97
C SER A 101 -15.44 11.41 14.44
N PHE A 102 -14.18 11.54 14.88
CA PHE A 102 -13.86 11.94 16.25
C PHE A 102 -12.47 12.58 16.35
N ASP A 103 -12.29 13.40 17.40
CA ASP A 103 -11.02 14.04 17.72
C ASP A 103 -10.09 13.09 18.49
N VAL A 104 -8.80 13.11 18.14
CA VAL A 104 -7.71 12.39 18.83
C VAL A 104 -6.58 13.36 19.16
N LYS A 105 -6.03 13.30 20.37
CA LYS A 105 -4.94 14.19 20.80
C LYS A 105 -3.62 13.83 20.13
N PHE A 106 -2.78 14.82 19.86
CA PHE A 106 -1.43 14.61 19.31
C PHE A 106 -0.57 13.68 20.18
N THR A 107 -0.74 13.74 21.51
CA THR A 107 -0.01 12.90 22.47
C THR A 107 -0.33 11.41 22.35
N ASP A 108 -1.49 11.07 21.79
CA ASP A 108 -1.99 9.70 21.72
C ASP A 108 -1.61 9.04 20.38
N LEU A 109 -0.93 9.79 19.49
CA LEU A 109 -0.64 9.37 18.12
C LEU A 109 0.85 9.06 17.93
N LYS A 110 1.11 7.90 17.33
CA LYS A 110 2.45 7.43 16.95
C LYS A 110 2.55 7.38 15.42
N ILE A 111 2.75 8.53 14.78
CA ILE A 111 2.76 8.64 13.31
C ILE A 111 4.18 8.49 12.77
N TYR A 112 4.37 7.62 11.78
CA TYR A 112 5.65 7.36 11.12
C TYR A 112 5.50 7.34 9.61
N LYS A 113 6.57 7.71 8.90
CA LYS A 113 6.72 7.52 7.46
C LYS A 113 7.84 6.50 7.20
N VAL A 114 7.64 5.63 6.22
CA VAL A 114 8.70 4.74 5.72
C VAL A 114 9.52 5.49 4.68
N GLY A 115 10.84 5.45 4.83
CA GLY A 115 11.80 6.14 3.98
C GLY A 115 12.26 7.45 4.59
N ALA A 116 13.55 7.52 4.91
CA ALA A 116 14.21 8.75 5.27
C ALA A 116 14.51 9.59 4.02
N PRO A 117 14.59 10.93 4.16
CA PRO A 117 15.04 11.80 3.08
C PRO A 117 16.41 11.33 2.55
N SER A 118 16.59 11.38 1.23
CA SER A 118 17.88 11.07 0.62
C SER A 118 18.92 12.10 1.08
N LEU A 119 19.92 11.63 1.84
CA LEU A 119 21.09 12.42 2.18
C LEU A 119 22.10 12.37 1.01
N PRO A 120 22.81 13.47 0.70
CA PRO A 120 23.95 13.41 -0.21
C PRO A 120 24.99 12.39 0.28
N ASP A 121 25.71 11.75 -0.65
CA ASP A 121 26.73 10.73 -0.32
C ASP A 121 27.78 11.26 0.68
N SER A 122 28.10 12.55 0.62
CA SER A 122 29.04 13.21 1.54
C SER A 122 28.57 13.28 2.99
N CYS A 123 27.27 13.07 3.24
CA CYS A 123 26.64 13.16 4.56
C CYS A 123 26.18 11.78 5.09
N MET A 124 26.47 10.68 4.38
CA MET A 124 26.14 9.33 4.86
C MET A 124 27.13 8.85 5.93
N PRO A 125 26.65 8.31 7.07
CA PRO A 125 27.52 7.68 8.07
C PRO A 125 28.30 6.50 7.46
N LEU A 126 29.52 6.25 7.97
CA LEU A 126 30.30 5.09 7.57
C LEU A 126 29.49 3.80 7.78
N GLY A 127 29.30 3.04 6.70
CA GLY A 127 28.62 1.74 6.72
C GLY A 127 27.13 1.77 6.38
N MET A 128 26.49 2.94 6.27
CA MET A 128 25.12 3.04 5.73
C MET A 128 25.13 3.03 4.20
N ARG A 129 24.29 2.20 3.59
CA ARG A 129 23.97 2.29 2.16
C ARG A 129 22.78 3.21 1.96
N ALA A 130 22.71 3.89 0.81
CA ALA A 130 21.55 4.71 0.45
C ALA A 130 20.23 3.92 0.48
N GLU A 131 20.29 2.61 0.20
CA GLU A 131 19.16 1.68 0.26
C GLU A 131 18.60 1.52 1.68
N ASP A 132 19.46 1.54 2.71
CA ASP A 132 19.05 1.40 4.12
C ASP A 132 18.22 2.61 4.58
N ALA A 133 18.39 3.77 3.93
CA ALA A 133 17.57 4.94 4.18
C ALA A 133 16.13 4.78 3.65
N LEU A 134 15.91 4.00 2.59
CA LEU A 134 14.61 3.84 1.94
C LEU A 134 13.59 3.08 2.80
N THR A 135 14.07 2.20 3.68
CA THR A 135 13.22 1.41 4.59
C THR A 135 13.23 1.94 6.03
N LYS A 136 13.94 3.04 6.30
CA LYS A 136 14.01 3.61 7.65
C LYS A 136 12.67 4.23 8.07
N LEU A 137 12.22 3.94 9.29
CA LEU A 137 11.08 4.62 9.90
C LEU A 137 11.49 6.00 10.41
N VAL A 138 10.69 7.00 10.06
CA VAL A 138 10.88 8.39 10.50
C VAL A 138 9.62 8.86 11.18
N GLN A 139 9.74 9.35 12.42
CA GLN A 139 8.63 9.91 13.16
C GLN A 139 8.12 11.19 12.48
N VAL A 140 6.80 11.30 12.36
CA VAL A 140 6.12 12.46 11.79
C VAL A 140 5.33 13.16 12.87
N TRP A 141 5.65 14.43 13.11
CA TRP A 141 4.90 15.26 14.05
C TRP A 141 3.59 15.76 13.40
N PRO A 142 2.48 15.78 14.15
CA PRO A 142 1.23 16.38 13.68
C PRO A 142 1.43 17.82 13.19
N SER A 143 0.94 18.09 11.99
CA SER A 143 1.04 19.40 11.34
C SER A 143 -0.12 19.55 10.35
N PRO A 144 -0.42 20.78 9.87
CA PRO A 144 -1.47 20.99 8.87
C PRO A 144 -1.29 20.17 7.59
N ALA A 145 -0.07 19.74 7.28
CA ALA A 145 0.24 18.88 6.12
C ALA A 145 -0.36 17.47 6.22
N LEU A 146 -0.82 17.04 7.41
CA LEU A 146 -1.54 15.78 7.59
C LEU A 146 -2.99 15.86 7.16
N ALA A 147 -3.56 17.06 6.94
CA ALA A 147 -4.93 17.18 6.48
C ALA A 147 -5.15 16.40 5.19
N HIS A 148 -6.26 15.67 5.15
CA HIS A 148 -6.69 14.80 4.05
C HIS A 148 -5.76 13.62 3.76
N ARG A 149 -4.81 13.29 4.63
CA ARG A 149 -3.93 12.12 4.46
C ARG A 149 -4.57 10.86 5.04
N LEU A 150 -4.31 9.74 4.38
CA LEU A 150 -4.58 8.42 4.95
C LEU A 150 -3.45 7.98 5.87
N LEU A 151 -3.82 7.39 7.00
CA LEU A 151 -2.93 6.70 7.92
C LEU A 151 -3.30 5.21 7.95
N ALA A 152 -2.33 4.34 7.74
CA ALA A 152 -2.52 2.91 7.94
C ALA A 152 -2.34 2.57 9.42
N VAL A 153 -3.31 1.87 10.01
CA VAL A 153 -3.26 1.41 11.40
C VAL A 153 -2.51 0.09 11.44
N SER A 154 -1.25 0.10 11.88
CA SER A 154 -0.44 -1.12 11.99
C SER A 154 -0.87 -1.97 13.19
N PHE A 155 -0.59 -3.27 13.15
CA PHE A 155 -0.64 -4.15 14.33
C PHE A 155 0.59 -3.99 15.24
N ALA A 156 1.66 -3.31 14.80
CA ALA A 156 2.81 -2.99 15.64
C ALA A 156 2.44 -1.98 16.73
N ALA A 157 2.79 -2.27 17.98
CA ALA A 157 2.45 -1.43 19.14
C ALA A 157 3.40 -0.22 19.26
N GLY A 158 4.64 -0.36 18.82
CA GLY A 158 5.66 0.69 18.86
C GLY A 158 6.65 0.63 17.68
N PRO A 159 7.47 1.68 17.49
CA PRO A 159 8.51 1.73 16.45
C PRO A 159 9.64 0.71 16.64
N GLU A 160 9.80 0.16 17.85
CA GLU A 160 10.74 -0.90 18.20
C GLU A 160 10.32 -2.29 17.70
N ASP A 161 9.03 -2.46 17.39
CA ASP A 161 8.52 -3.68 16.77
C ASP A 161 8.92 -3.77 15.29
N ASP A 162 8.68 -4.92 14.66
CA ASP A 162 8.87 -5.10 13.23
C ASP A 162 7.74 -4.45 12.40
N VAL A 163 7.67 -3.11 12.43
CA VAL A 163 6.60 -2.33 11.79
C VAL A 163 6.54 -2.59 10.28
N LEU A 164 7.68 -2.79 9.61
CA LEU A 164 7.75 -2.96 8.15
C LEU A 164 7.15 -4.28 7.67
N HIS A 165 7.22 -5.32 8.49
CA HIS A 165 6.65 -6.64 8.18
C HIS A 165 5.34 -6.91 8.94
N SER A 166 4.90 -5.97 9.78
CA SER A 166 3.62 -6.05 10.48
C SER A 166 2.46 -5.75 9.54
N ASN A 167 1.41 -6.56 9.66
CA ASN A 167 0.16 -6.32 8.95
C ASN A 167 -0.52 -5.03 9.44
N VAL A 168 -1.47 -4.53 8.65
CA VAL A 168 -2.34 -3.41 9.01
C VAL A 168 -3.73 -3.90 9.38
N ALA A 169 -4.32 -3.30 10.41
CA ALA A 169 -5.70 -3.55 10.83
C ALA A 169 -6.70 -2.81 9.92
N GLY A 170 -6.29 -1.69 9.34
CA GLY A 170 -7.13 -0.86 8.48
C GLY A 170 -6.52 0.50 8.19
N PHE A 171 -7.35 1.42 7.73
CA PHE A 171 -6.96 2.79 7.38
C PHE A 171 -7.91 3.79 8.03
N VAL A 172 -7.37 4.95 8.37
CA VAL A 172 -8.13 6.11 8.82
C VAL A 172 -7.73 7.33 7.99
N CYS A 173 -8.61 8.32 7.86
CA CYS A 173 -8.32 9.57 7.17
C CYS A 173 -8.29 10.74 8.15
N VAL A 174 -7.27 11.58 8.07
CA VAL A 174 -7.24 12.84 8.83
C VAL A 174 -8.07 13.86 8.08
N THR A 175 -9.21 14.30 8.63
CA THR A 175 -10.10 15.25 7.95
C THR A 175 -9.80 16.70 8.33
N ALA A 176 -9.32 16.94 9.56
CA ALA A 176 -8.91 18.24 10.04
C ALA A 176 -7.75 18.14 11.03
N VAL A 177 -6.97 19.22 11.12
CA VAL A 177 -5.85 19.36 12.06
C VAL A 177 -6.07 20.65 12.85
N ASP A 178 -6.23 20.54 14.16
CA ASP A 178 -6.36 21.67 15.07
C ASP A 178 -5.06 21.81 15.87
N MET A 179 -4.26 22.82 15.53
CA MET A 179 -2.96 23.09 16.17
C MET A 179 -3.12 23.74 17.55
N ASP A 180 -4.22 24.45 17.79
CA ASP A 180 -4.47 25.14 19.05
C ASP A 180 -4.95 24.14 20.12
N ARG A 181 -5.89 23.26 19.76
CA ARG A 181 -6.37 22.18 20.63
C ARG A 181 -5.43 20.97 20.65
N GLN A 182 -4.43 20.93 19.77
CA GLN A 182 -3.51 19.80 19.58
C GLN A 182 -4.24 18.48 19.32
N THR A 183 -5.21 18.51 18.40
CA THR A 183 -6.04 17.37 18.03
C THR A 183 -6.13 17.17 16.52
N LEU A 184 -6.21 15.90 16.09
CA LEU A 184 -6.63 15.52 14.74
C LEU A 184 -8.10 15.08 14.77
N THR A 185 -8.90 15.55 13.81
CA THR A 185 -10.20 14.95 13.53
C THR A 185 -9.99 13.82 12.52
N ILE A 186 -10.42 12.61 12.88
CA ILE A 186 -10.15 11.39 12.12
C ILE A 186 -11.47 10.75 11.67
N LEU A 187 -11.55 10.40 10.39
CA LEU A 187 -12.55 9.49 9.82
C LEU A 187 -12.07 8.04 9.96
N SER A 188 -12.85 7.21 10.64
CA SER A 188 -12.52 5.82 10.95
C SER A 188 -13.69 4.87 10.63
N PRO A 189 -13.43 3.67 10.08
CA PRO A 189 -14.47 2.65 9.91
C PRO A 189 -15.03 2.12 11.24
N GLN A 190 -14.27 2.28 12.34
CA GLN A 190 -14.62 1.82 13.68
C GLN A 190 -14.74 3.01 14.65
N PRO A 191 -15.62 2.94 15.66
CA PRO A 191 -15.73 4.00 16.66
C PRO A 191 -14.46 4.07 17.53
N ARG A 192 -14.35 5.16 18.29
CA ARG A 192 -13.31 5.35 19.32
C ARG A 192 -13.27 4.19 20.36
N PRO A 193 -12.11 3.91 20.97
CA PRO A 193 -10.83 4.59 20.79
C PRO A 193 -10.06 4.09 19.56
N LEU A 194 -9.18 4.94 19.02
CA LEU A 194 -8.18 4.50 18.05
C LEU A 194 -7.19 3.54 18.76
N PRO A 195 -6.77 2.43 18.12
CA PRO A 195 -5.77 1.55 18.71
C PRO A 195 -4.48 2.30 19.05
N ASN A 196 -3.88 2.00 20.20
CA ASN A 196 -2.57 2.55 20.60
C ASN A 196 -1.43 1.82 19.87
N THR A 197 -1.38 1.99 18.55
CA THR A 197 -0.44 1.33 17.64
C THR A 197 0.26 2.34 16.74
N VAL A 198 1.23 1.87 15.96
CA VAL A 198 1.91 2.69 14.97
C VAL A 198 0.97 3.04 13.82
N LEU A 199 0.93 4.32 13.46
CA LEU A 199 0.20 4.85 12.31
C LEU A 199 1.18 5.17 11.19
N LEU A 200 1.06 4.51 10.04
CA LEU A 200 1.92 4.74 8.88
C LEU A 200 1.30 5.78 7.95
N LEU A 201 2.00 6.89 7.74
CA LEU A 201 1.60 7.96 6.83
C LEU A 201 1.62 7.47 5.38
N SER A 202 0.48 7.57 4.70
CA SER A 202 0.37 7.37 3.26
C SER A 202 0.53 8.67 2.50
N GLU A 203 1.07 8.59 1.28
CA GLU A 203 1.09 9.72 0.34
C GLU A 203 -0.25 9.90 -0.38
N LEU A 204 -1.21 9.00 -0.19
CA LEU A 204 -2.56 9.16 -0.72
C LEU A 204 -3.31 10.26 0.04
N GLN A 205 -4.04 11.08 -0.71
CA GLN A 205 -4.92 12.11 -0.18
C GLN A 205 -6.37 11.73 -0.48
N TYR A 206 -7.25 12.05 0.46
CA TYR A 206 -8.68 11.87 0.34
C TYR A 206 -9.40 13.01 1.06
N MET A 207 -10.10 13.84 0.29
CA MET A 207 -11.02 14.84 0.83
C MET A 207 -12.39 14.20 0.95
N ASP A 208 -12.89 14.13 2.18
CA ASP A 208 -14.23 13.67 2.43
C ASP A 208 -15.20 14.83 2.13
N ASN A 209 -15.93 14.72 1.03
CA ASN A 209 -16.86 15.75 0.55
C ASN A 209 -18.31 15.45 0.97
N HIS A 210 -18.48 14.78 2.11
CA HIS A 210 -19.79 14.47 2.69
C HIS A 210 -20.31 15.61 3.58
#